data_AF-A0A177HE11-F1
#
_entry.id   AF-A0A177HE11-F1
#
_cell.length_a   1.000
_cell.length_b   1.000
_cell.length_c   1.000
_cell.angle_alpha   90.00
_cell.angle_beta   90.00
_cell.angle_gamma   90.00
#
_symmetry.space_group_name_H-M   'P 1'
#
loop_
_entity.id
_entity.type
_entity.pdbx_description
1 polymer ?
#
loop_
_entity_poly.entity_id
_entity_poly.type
_entity_poly.pdbx_seq_one_letter_code
_entity_poly.pdbx_strand_id
1 'polypeptide(L)'
;MPQAKGILNGIRVLDLSRMLSGPYCTMMLSDHGAEVIKIESGTGDSSRLNGPFRKDDPKQEWAGYFVSLNRSKKSVYIDLKSQEGKEAFLSLVTSADVLVENFRPGVMERLGLSFETLSELNHRLVYAAIRGFGDPRSGKSPYSDWPSYDVVAQAMGGVMSLTGPDADSYTKVGPGIGDIFSGMVMAFGIMAALRHAEATGEGQFVDVAMYDAVLSLCERAVYLHDFNGTTPGPEGNNHPFLAPFGLFKAKDGAVAIGVVEDKFWQILADAMGGDALCSNANFATRAARAKQKDALNSLVETWTKAHTKAELSAMLGGKIPFGPLNSITDIVTDPHIAKRSMLAQVSNPDSPKAPWTVASNPLRFSASKSPPLESAPRLGEHTQQYLYPDLEKASHQFDLRSLRNAFGKFATGVTIITTSESDGTPRGITANSFTSVSLDPPMLLICIAKSALSRGVFSECEHFGVNILRNTQQDVSALFASKSAEKFDKVDYEKSLHGTPVIKEPLANFVCRRQKSVDAGDHLVIFGEVIDFRSNDGSPLLYYNGDYCSIDQDRSE
;
A
#
# COMPACT_ATOMS: atom_id res chain seq x y z
N MET A 1 11.06 23.03 10.47
CA MET A 1 9.67 23.53 10.31
C MET A 1 8.74 22.34 10.56
N PRO A 2 7.62 22.49 11.29
CA PRO A 2 6.66 21.40 11.41
C PRO A 2 6.20 20.97 10.00
N GLN A 3 6.24 19.66 9.73
CA GLN A 3 5.85 19.05 8.47
C GLN A 3 4.42 19.49 8.13
N ALA A 4 4.16 19.90 6.89
CA ALA A 4 2.84 20.34 6.48
C ALA A 4 1.85 19.17 6.63
N LYS A 5 0.99 19.25 7.64
CA LYS A 5 -0.11 18.32 7.88
C LYS A 5 -1.17 18.61 6.81
N GLY A 6 -1.36 17.69 5.86
CA GLY A 6 -2.26 17.88 4.71
C GLY A 6 -3.71 18.19 5.11
N ILE A 7 -4.56 18.53 4.13
CA ILE A 7 -5.96 18.90 4.36
C ILE A 7 -6.80 17.78 5.00
N LEU A 8 -6.40 16.52 4.83
CA LEU A 8 -7.03 15.34 5.46
C LEU A 8 -6.27 14.85 6.70
N ASN A 9 -5.39 15.69 7.28
CA ASN A 9 -4.71 15.32 8.51
C ASN A 9 -5.71 15.04 9.63
N GLY A 10 -5.51 13.90 10.31
CA GLY A 10 -6.40 13.43 11.38
C GLY A 10 -7.43 12.42 10.90
N ILE A 11 -7.55 12.17 9.59
CA ILE A 11 -8.34 11.08 9.04
C ILE A 11 -7.48 9.82 8.94
N ARG A 12 -7.93 8.73 9.59
CA ARG A 12 -7.33 7.40 9.51
C ARG A 12 -8.14 6.49 8.60
N VAL A 13 -7.46 5.88 7.62
CA VAL A 13 -8.06 5.02 6.60
C VAL A 13 -7.45 3.62 6.67
N LEU A 14 -8.28 2.59 6.82
CA LEU A 14 -7.88 1.19 6.64
C LEU A 14 -8.10 0.78 5.19
N ASP A 15 -7.02 0.47 4.48
CA ASP A 15 -7.01 0.09 3.07
C ASP A 15 -6.83 -1.43 2.92
N LEU A 16 -7.92 -2.16 2.74
CA LEU A 16 -7.90 -3.60 2.42
C LEU A 16 -7.85 -3.88 0.91
N SER A 17 -7.81 -2.82 0.11
CA SER A 17 -8.00 -2.93 -1.32
C SER A 17 -6.73 -3.39 -2.06
N ARG A 18 -6.93 -3.90 -3.27
CA ARG A 18 -5.90 -4.50 -4.11
C ARG A 18 -5.91 -3.94 -5.54
N MET A 19 -4.80 -4.09 -6.24
CA MET A 19 -4.65 -3.68 -7.64
C MET A 19 -4.83 -2.16 -7.85
N LEU A 20 -5.92 -1.69 -8.48
CA LEU A 20 -6.02 -0.32 -8.99
C LEU A 20 -7.09 0.54 -8.32
N SER A 21 -8.37 0.17 -8.40
CA SER A 21 -9.50 1.04 -8.05
C SER A 21 -9.45 1.55 -6.61
N GLY A 22 -9.39 0.63 -5.64
CA GLY A 22 -9.24 0.95 -4.23
C GLY A 22 -7.90 1.60 -3.91
N PRO A 23 -6.74 1.06 -4.38
CA PRO A 23 -5.46 1.69 -4.10
C PRO A 23 -5.34 3.11 -4.65
N TYR A 24 -5.95 3.42 -5.79
CA TYR A 24 -6.01 4.77 -6.35
C TYR A 24 -6.90 5.68 -5.50
N CYS A 25 -8.06 5.20 -5.03
CA CYS A 25 -8.92 5.93 -4.10
C CYS A 25 -8.15 6.33 -2.82
N THR A 26 -7.49 5.38 -2.16
CA THR A 26 -6.77 5.64 -0.91
C THR A 26 -5.47 6.40 -1.13
N MET A 27 -4.81 6.26 -2.30
CA MET A 27 -3.69 7.12 -2.71
C MET A 27 -4.12 8.60 -2.76
N MET A 28 -5.29 8.89 -3.33
CA MET A 28 -5.81 10.26 -3.36
C MET A 28 -6.04 10.83 -1.96
N LEU A 29 -6.48 10.02 -1.00
CA LEU A 29 -6.63 10.44 0.39
C LEU A 29 -5.26 10.65 1.07
N SER A 30 -4.31 9.74 0.85
CA SER A 30 -2.96 9.81 1.42
C SER A 30 -2.17 11.02 0.90
N ASP A 31 -2.24 11.31 -0.40
CA ASP A 31 -1.63 12.49 -1.03
C ASP A 31 -2.12 13.82 -0.42
N HIS A 32 -3.28 13.80 0.24
CA HIS A 32 -3.88 14.95 0.92
C HIS A 32 -3.73 14.91 2.44
N GLY A 33 -2.96 13.95 2.98
CA GLY A 33 -2.56 13.89 4.39
C GLY A 33 -3.36 12.95 5.27
N ALA A 34 -4.23 12.11 4.72
CA ALA A 34 -4.85 11.03 5.49
C ALA A 34 -3.79 9.97 5.87
N GLU A 35 -3.90 9.42 7.07
CA GLU A 35 -3.10 8.27 7.50
C GLU A 35 -3.71 7.00 6.90
N VAL A 36 -3.11 6.49 5.82
CA VAL A 36 -3.60 5.31 5.12
C VAL A 36 -2.80 4.08 5.54
N ILE A 37 -3.46 3.17 6.24
CA ILE A 37 -2.92 1.91 6.73
C ILE A 37 -3.39 0.80 5.80
N LYS A 38 -2.51 0.33 4.92
CA LYS A 38 -2.76 -0.76 4.00
C LYS A 38 -2.62 -2.10 4.72
N ILE A 39 -3.71 -2.85 4.80
CA ILE A 39 -3.77 -4.17 5.42
C ILE A 39 -3.48 -5.22 4.36
N GLU A 40 -2.43 -6.02 4.57
CA GLU A 40 -1.94 -6.97 3.57
C GLU A 40 -1.82 -8.39 4.14
N SER A 41 -2.10 -9.39 3.30
CA SER A 41 -1.84 -10.80 3.61
C SER A 41 -0.37 -11.17 3.40
N GLY A 42 0.01 -12.43 3.63
CA GLY A 42 1.42 -12.85 3.64
C GLY A 42 2.13 -12.71 2.30
N THR A 43 1.36 -12.71 1.20
CA THR A 43 1.86 -12.47 -0.16
C THR A 43 1.81 -10.99 -0.58
N GLY A 44 1.27 -10.11 0.27
CA GLY A 44 1.03 -8.71 -0.08
C GLY A 44 -0.05 -8.49 -1.14
N ASP A 45 -0.20 -7.22 -1.53
CA ASP A 45 -0.96 -6.83 -2.72
C ASP A 45 -0.33 -7.45 -3.98
N SER A 46 -1.15 -8.06 -4.84
CA SER A 46 -0.71 -8.68 -6.09
C SER A 46 -0.02 -7.72 -7.06
N SER A 47 -0.26 -6.41 -6.95
CA SER A 47 0.45 -5.40 -7.73
C SER A 47 1.95 -5.31 -7.41
N ARG A 48 2.41 -5.81 -6.25
CA ARG A 48 3.84 -5.90 -5.91
C ARG A 48 4.63 -6.77 -6.89
N LEU A 49 3.97 -7.76 -7.50
CA LEU A 49 4.57 -8.70 -8.44
C LEU A 49 4.39 -8.27 -9.91
N ASN A 50 3.60 -7.21 -10.16
CA ASN A 50 3.28 -6.76 -11.49
C ASN A 50 4.29 -5.70 -11.95
N GLY A 51 5.38 -6.16 -12.56
CA GLY A 51 6.39 -5.29 -13.15
C GLY A 51 5.83 -4.28 -14.18
N PRO A 52 6.69 -3.42 -14.75
CA PRO A 52 8.14 -3.55 -14.78
C PRO A 52 8.84 -3.20 -13.46
N PHE A 53 10.03 -3.78 -13.29
CA PHE A 53 10.98 -3.46 -12.23
C PHE A 53 12.15 -2.67 -12.83
N ARG A 54 12.72 -1.74 -12.06
CA ARG A 54 13.90 -1.01 -12.54
C ARG A 54 15.14 -1.90 -12.46
N LYS A 55 16.17 -1.56 -13.25
CA LYS A 55 17.45 -2.30 -13.26
C LYS A 55 18.19 -2.27 -11.92
N ASP A 56 17.97 -1.22 -11.12
CA ASP A 56 18.51 -1.06 -9.78
C ASP A 56 17.69 -1.76 -8.68
N ASP A 57 16.66 -2.52 -9.05
CA ASP A 57 15.87 -3.40 -8.17
C ASP A 57 16.05 -4.88 -8.59
N PRO A 58 17.22 -5.49 -8.29
CA PRO A 58 17.49 -6.88 -8.69
C PRO A 58 16.63 -7.90 -7.94
N LYS A 59 16.05 -7.52 -6.80
CA LYS A 59 15.17 -8.36 -5.99
C LYS A 59 13.71 -8.30 -6.45
N GLN A 60 13.38 -7.38 -7.37
CA GLN A 60 12.02 -7.18 -7.88
C GLN A 60 11.01 -6.89 -6.75
N GLU A 61 11.42 -6.08 -5.78
CA GLU A 61 10.58 -5.70 -4.64
C GLU A 61 9.67 -4.50 -4.97
N TRP A 62 10.04 -3.71 -5.97
CA TRP A 62 9.44 -2.41 -6.29
C TRP A 62 8.88 -2.35 -7.70
N ALA A 63 7.79 -3.10 -7.92
CA ALA A 63 6.98 -2.97 -9.12
C ALA A 63 6.51 -1.52 -9.32
N GLY A 64 6.73 -0.96 -10.51
CA GLY A 64 6.32 0.42 -10.81
C GLY A 64 4.82 0.67 -10.58
N TYR A 65 4.00 -0.36 -10.79
CA TYR A 65 2.57 -0.36 -10.49
C TYR A 65 2.30 -0.12 -8.99
N PHE A 66 2.93 -0.91 -8.13
CA PHE A 66 2.77 -0.82 -6.67
C PHE A 66 3.31 0.51 -6.14
N VAL A 67 4.51 0.90 -6.58
CA VAL A 67 5.17 2.16 -6.20
C VAL A 67 4.29 3.37 -6.52
N SER A 68 3.67 3.38 -7.70
CA SER A 68 2.81 4.48 -8.13
C SER A 68 1.60 4.65 -7.21
N LEU A 69 0.92 3.56 -6.86
CA LEU A 69 -0.39 3.62 -6.18
C LEU A 69 -0.32 3.55 -4.66
N ASN A 70 0.81 3.12 -4.09
CA ASN A 70 0.91 2.88 -2.65
C ASN A 70 1.95 3.76 -1.96
N ARG A 71 2.44 4.80 -2.64
CA ARG A 71 3.20 5.90 -2.03
C ARG A 71 2.48 6.48 -0.81
N SER A 72 3.24 6.94 0.18
CA SER A 72 2.73 7.55 1.42
C SER A 72 1.84 6.68 2.32
N LYS A 73 1.57 5.42 1.96
CA LYS A 73 0.82 4.48 2.79
C LYS A 73 1.72 3.79 3.81
N LYS A 74 1.10 3.22 4.85
CA LYS A 74 1.74 2.37 5.86
C LYS A 74 1.28 0.94 5.65
N SER A 75 2.19 0.00 5.43
CA SER A 75 1.86 -1.43 5.25
C SER A 75 1.87 -2.16 6.58
N VAL A 76 0.76 -2.83 6.91
CA VAL A 76 0.60 -3.68 8.09
C VAL A 76 0.18 -5.06 7.62
N TYR A 77 0.94 -6.07 8.04
CA TYR A 77 0.63 -7.47 7.76
C TYR A 77 -0.39 -8.00 8.77
N ILE A 78 -1.52 -8.51 8.28
CA ILE A 78 -2.55 -9.19 9.09
C ILE A 78 -3.11 -10.37 8.30
N ASP A 79 -3.08 -11.56 8.90
CA ASP A 79 -3.89 -12.69 8.39
C ASP A 79 -5.33 -12.58 8.91
N LEU A 80 -6.22 -12.01 8.11
CA LEU A 80 -7.64 -11.83 8.47
C LEU A 80 -8.42 -13.15 8.60
N LYS A 81 -7.80 -14.30 8.29
CA LYS A 81 -8.42 -15.61 8.49
C LYS A 81 -8.16 -16.17 9.88
N SER A 82 -7.07 -15.77 10.55
CA SER A 82 -6.77 -16.19 11.92
C SER A 82 -7.61 -15.41 12.93
N GLN A 83 -7.81 -16.00 14.11
CA GLN A 83 -8.55 -15.33 15.18
C GLN A 83 -7.79 -14.10 15.69
N GLU A 84 -6.48 -14.27 15.88
CA GLU A 84 -5.58 -13.22 16.35
C GLU A 84 -5.51 -12.06 15.34
N GLY A 85 -5.50 -12.36 14.04
CA GLY A 85 -5.49 -11.35 12.99
C GLY A 85 -6.79 -10.57 12.92
N LYS A 86 -7.93 -11.24 13.12
CA LYS A 86 -9.23 -10.54 13.22
C LYS A 86 -9.28 -9.62 14.44
N GLU A 87 -8.84 -10.09 15.60
CA GLU A 87 -8.79 -9.27 16.82
C GLU A 87 -7.88 -8.04 16.63
N ALA A 88 -6.70 -8.23 16.04
CA ALA A 88 -5.79 -7.14 15.70
C ALA A 88 -6.42 -6.13 14.73
N PHE A 89 -7.12 -6.62 13.70
CA PHE A 89 -7.80 -5.76 12.74
C PHE A 89 -8.98 -4.99 13.38
N LEU A 90 -9.80 -5.66 14.20
CA LEU A 90 -10.90 -5.02 14.94
C LEU A 90 -10.38 -3.91 15.86
N SER A 91 -9.23 -4.12 16.52
CA SER A 91 -8.56 -3.08 17.30
C SER A 91 -8.26 -1.83 16.46
N LEU A 92 -7.74 -2.00 15.24
CA LEU A 92 -7.52 -0.87 14.33
C LEU A 92 -8.82 -0.17 13.94
N VAL A 93 -9.90 -0.93 13.68
CA VAL A 93 -11.21 -0.39 13.29
C VAL A 93 -11.77 0.56 14.36
N THR A 94 -11.52 0.34 15.65
CA THR A 94 -12.01 1.20 16.74
C THR A 94 -11.57 2.67 16.62
N SER A 95 -10.47 2.92 15.91
CA SER A 95 -9.86 4.25 15.76
C SER A 95 -9.84 4.75 14.32
N ALA A 96 -10.42 3.98 13.38
CA ALA A 96 -10.47 4.34 11.98
C ALA A 96 -11.68 5.24 11.66
N ASP A 97 -11.49 6.19 10.75
CA ASP A 97 -12.59 6.99 10.21
C ASP A 97 -13.19 6.34 8.96
N VAL A 98 -12.33 5.68 8.17
CA VAL A 98 -12.69 5.09 6.89
C VAL A 98 -12.12 3.67 6.76
N LEU A 99 -12.89 2.77 6.18
CA LEU A 99 -12.42 1.48 5.66
C LEU A 99 -12.69 1.44 4.16
N VAL A 100 -11.70 1.03 3.36
CA VAL A 100 -11.86 0.84 1.91
C VAL A 100 -11.54 -0.61 1.53
N GLU A 101 -12.45 -1.25 0.82
CA GLU A 101 -12.29 -2.62 0.31
C GLU A 101 -12.77 -2.75 -1.16
N ASN A 102 -12.18 -3.70 -1.89
CA ASN A 102 -12.61 -4.04 -3.25
C ASN A 102 -12.62 -5.56 -3.49
N PHE A 103 -12.99 -6.31 -2.46
CA PHE A 103 -13.19 -7.74 -2.57
C PHE A 103 -14.52 -8.05 -3.27
N ARG A 104 -14.68 -9.33 -3.66
CA ARG A 104 -15.97 -9.80 -4.16
C ARG A 104 -17.03 -9.74 -3.05
N PRO A 105 -18.32 -9.57 -3.41
CA PRO A 105 -19.41 -9.71 -2.45
C PRO A 105 -19.31 -10.99 -1.61
N GLY A 106 -19.62 -10.87 -0.32
CA GLY A 106 -19.59 -11.99 0.62
C GLY A 106 -18.22 -12.29 1.24
N VAL A 107 -17.12 -11.70 0.75
CA VAL A 107 -15.78 -11.97 1.32
C VAL A 107 -15.69 -11.43 2.75
N MET A 108 -16.06 -10.17 2.96
CA MET A 108 -15.97 -9.53 4.28
C MET A 108 -16.98 -10.16 5.26
N GLU A 109 -18.15 -10.56 4.78
CA GLU A 109 -19.13 -11.33 5.55
C GLU A 109 -18.57 -12.68 6.03
N ARG A 110 -17.91 -13.45 5.14
CA ARG A 110 -17.28 -14.73 5.53
C ARG A 110 -16.11 -14.55 6.49
N LEU A 111 -15.44 -13.40 6.46
CA LEU A 111 -14.41 -13.07 7.43
C LEU A 111 -14.98 -12.63 8.79
N GLY A 112 -16.29 -12.32 8.86
CA GLY A 112 -16.92 -11.73 10.04
C GLY A 112 -16.59 -10.24 10.21
N LEU A 113 -16.31 -9.55 9.10
CA LEU A 113 -15.88 -8.15 9.04
C LEU A 113 -16.82 -7.33 8.12
N SER A 114 -18.10 -7.68 8.08
CA SER A 114 -19.09 -6.96 7.27
C SER A 114 -19.31 -5.54 7.80
N PHE A 115 -19.93 -4.68 6.98
CA PHE A 115 -20.31 -3.35 7.42
C PHE A 115 -21.12 -3.37 8.72
N GLU A 116 -22.11 -4.25 8.83
CA GLU A 116 -22.97 -4.37 10.01
C GLU A 116 -22.13 -4.65 11.26
N THR A 117 -21.27 -5.67 11.20
CA THR A 117 -20.39 -6.03 12.32
C THR A 117 -19.45 -4.90 12.72
N LEU A 118 -18.83 -4.23 11.74
CA LEU A 118 -17.87 -3.16 12.05
C LEU A 118 -18.56 -1.87 12.50
N SER A 119 -19.78 -1.61 12.04
CA SER A 119 -20.58 -0.45 12.44
C SER A 119 -21.07 -0.53 13.89
N GLU A 120 -21.26 -1.74 14.42
CA GLU A 120 -21.55 -1.96 15.85
C GLU A 120 -20.33 -1.63 16.72
N LEU A 121 -19.13 -1.93 16.23
CA LEU A 121 -17.88 -1.62 16.93
C LEU A 121 -17.51 -0.14 16.84
N ASN A 122 -17.73 0.47 15.68
CA ASN A 122 -17.43 1.87 15.40
C ASN A 122 -18.57 2.52 14.61
N HIS A 123 -19.51 3.14 15.32
CA HIS A 123 -20.67 3.81 14.73
C HIS A 123 -20.32 5.00 13.82
N ARG A 124 -19.10 5.54 13.90
CA ARG A 124 -18.63 6.66 13.07
C ARG A 124 -17.98 6.20 11.75
N LEU A 125 -17.78 4.89 11.56
CA LEU A 125 -17.02 4.35 10.45
C LEU A 125 -17.71 4.60 9.10
N VAL A 126 -16.98 5.23 8.17
CA VAL A 126 -17.34 5.24 6.75
C VAL A 126 -16.78 3.97 6.10
N TYR A 127 -17.65 3.07 5.67
CA TYR A 127 -17.27 1.83 5.00
C TYR A 127 -17.47 1.97 3.50
N ALA A 128 -16.38 1.91 2.73
CA ALA A 128 -16.38 2.08 1.28
C ALA A 128 -16.08 0.76 0.56
N ALA A 129 -17.00 0.32 -0.30
CA ALA A 129 -16.88 -0.88 -1.11
C ALA A 129 -16.85 -0.54 -2.62
N ILE A 130 -15.78 -0.94 -3.32
CA ILE A 130 -15.67 -0.79 -4.77
C ILE A 130 -15.77 -2.17 -5.44
N ARG A 131 -16.80 -2.39 -6.26
CA ARG A 131 -17.07 -3.72 -6.84
C ARG A 131 -17.40 -3.63 -8.31
N GLY A 132 -17.33 -4.74 -9.03
CA GLY A 132 -17.68 -4.77 -10.45
C GLY A 132 -19.11 -4.31 -10.74
N PHE A 133 -20.05 -4.80 -9.93
CA PHE A 133 -21.49 -4.69 -10.16
C PHE A 133 -22.27 -4.25 -8.89
N GLY A 134 -21.57 -3.59 -7.95
CA GLY A 134 -22.15 -3.07 -6.71
C GLY A 134 -22.24 -4.08 -5.57
N ASP A 135 -22.64 -3.58 -4.40
CA ASP A 135 -22.96 -4.38 -3.21
C ASP A 135 -24.46 -4.73 -3.18
N PRO A 136 -24.83 -5.97 -2.80
CA PRO A 136 -26.23 -6.35 -2.63
C PRO A 136 -27.06 -5.44 -1.71
N ARG A 137 -26.44 -4.70 -0.78
CA ARG A 137 -27.08 -3.71 0.09
C ARG A 137 -27.70 -2.54 -0.68
N SER A 138 -27.08 -2.14 -1.79
CA SER A 138 -27.57 -1.05 -2.66
C SER A 138 -28.52 -1.54 -3.76
N GLY A 139 -28.68 -2.86 -3.88
CA GLY A 139 -29.47 -3.51 -4.92
C GLY A 139 -28.72 -4.70 -5.52
N LYS A 140 -29.29 -5.91 -5.41
CA LYS A 140 -28.66 -7.12 -5.93
C LYS A 140 -28.69 -7.15 -7.47
N SER A 141 -27.55 -6.89 -8.09
CA SER A 141 -27.35 -7.05 -9.53
C SER A 141 -27.46 -8.53 -9.97
N PRO A 142 -28.00 -8.83 -11.17
CA PRO A 142 -27.94 -10.19 -11.74
C PRO A 142 -26.49 -10.67 -11.99
N TYR A 143 -25.52 -9.76 -11.98
CA TYR A 143 -24.10 -10.04 -12.20
C TYR A 143 -23.28 -10.01 -10.90
N SER A 144 -23.93 -9.98 -9.73
CA SER A 144 -23.26 -9.82 -8.42
C SER A 144 -22.13 -10.83 -8.17
N ASP A 145 -22.25 -12.05 -8.73
CA ASP A 145 -21.24 -13.11 -8.55
C ASP A 145 -20.15 -13.11 -9.63
N TRP A 146 -20.25 -12.25 -10.64
CA TRP A 146 -19.31 -12.19 -11.76
C TRP A 146 -18.03 -11.44 -11.36
N PRO A 147 -16.84 -11.97 -11.70
CA PRO A 147 -15.62 -11.17 -11.60
C PRO A 147 -15.67 -9.98 -12.55
N SER A 148 -15.10 -8.86 -12.12
CA SER A 148 -14.89 -7.71 -12.97
C SER A 148 -13.48 -7.15 -12.79
N TYR A 149 -12.90 -6.74 -13.90
CA TYR A 149 -11.71 -5.91 -14.00
C TYR A 149 -12.06 -4.73 -14.91
N ASP A 150 -11.17 -3.74 -15.00
CA ASP A 150 -11.32 -2.56 -15.86
C ASP A 150 -11.94 -2.87 -17.24
N VAL A 151 -11.40 -3.84 -17.98
CA VAL A 151 -11.88 -4.16 -19.34
C VAL A 151 -13.35 -4.61 -19.37
N VAL A 152 -13.82 -5.32 -18.34
CA VAL A 152 -15.22 -5.77 -18.22
C VAL A 152 -16.12 -4.56 -17.94
N ALA A 153 -15.71 -3.71 -17.00
CA ALA A 153 -16.44 -2.48 -16.69
C ALA A 153 -16.51 -1.54 -17.90
N GLN A 154 -15.42 -1.41 -18.67
CA GLN A 154 -15.40 -0.62 -19.90
C GLN A 154 -16.33 -1.16 -20.99
N ALA A 155 -16.32 -2.49 -21.20
CA ALA A 155 -17.16 -3.11 -22.20
C ALA A 155 -18.65 -3.00 -21.85
N MET A 156 -19.02 -3.34 -20.61
CA MET A 156 -20.41 -3.33 -20.17
C MET A 156 -20.94 -1.90 -19.95
N GLY A 157 -20.09 -0.99 -19.46
CA GLY A 157 -20.42 0.42 -19.23
C GLY A 157 -20.61 1.26 -20.49
N GLY A 158 -20.38 0.69 -21.68
CA GLY A 158 -20.63 1.36 -22.97
C GLY A 158 -19.48 2.23 -23.49
N VAL A 159 -18.42 2.50 -22.72
CA VAL A 159 -17.33 3.37 -23.21
C VAL A 159 -16.61 2.76 -24.41
N MET A 160 -16.46 1.43 -24.45
CA MET A 160 -15.86 0.73 -25.60
C MET A 160 -16.73 0.78 -26.85
N SER A 161 -18.07 0.78 -26.71
CA SER A 161 -18.97 0.90 -27.87
C SER A 161 -18.94 2.28 -28.50
N LEU A 162 -18.36 3.27 -27.82
CA LEU A 162 -18.23 4.66 -28.28
C LEU A 162 -16.80 4.99 -28.73
N THR A 163 -15.85 4.08 -28.55
CA THR A 163 -14.43 4.35 -28.70
C THR A 163 -13.82 3.45 -29.77
N GLY A 164 -13.15 4.04 -30.75
CA GLY A 164 -12.66 3.32 -31.91
C GLY A 164 -12.44 4.24 -33.11
N PRO A 165 -11.58 3.85 -34.08
CA PRO A 165 -11.35 4.62 -35.29
C PRO A 165 -12.57 4.69 -36.21
N ASP A 166 -13.44 3.69 -36.17
CA ASP A 166 -14.61 3.53 -37.01
C ASP A 166 -15.65 2.61 -36.36
N ALA A 167 -16.84 2.54 -36.97
CA ALA A 167 -18.01 1.83 -36.46
C ALA A 167 -17.78 0.33 -36.23
N ASP A 168 -16.78 -0.27 -36.89
CA ASP A 168 -16.50 -1.71 -36.84
C ASP A 168 -15.35 -2.05 -35.87
N SER A 169 -14.70 -1.05 -35.28
CA SER A 169 -13.44 -1.20 -34.54
C SER A 169 -13.52 -0.72 -33.08
N TYR A 170 -14.11 -1.52 -32.20
CA TYR A 170 -14.19 -1.20 -30.77
C TYR A 170 -12.82 -1.22 -30.08
N THR A 171 -12.52 -0.17 -29.33
CA THR A 171 -11.21 0.04 -28.70
C THR A 171 -11.39 0.38 -27.22
N LYS A 172 -10.67 -0.32 -26.34
CA LYS A 172 -10.59 0.06 -24.92
C LYS A 172 -9.81 1.36 -24.75
N VAL A 173 -10.15 2.12 -23.72
CA VAL A 173 -9.34 3.27 -23.34
C VAL A 173 -7.98 2.78 -22.79
N GLY A 174 -6.92 3.53 -23.09
CA GLY A 174 -5.54 3.20 -22.75
C GLY A 174 -5.34 2.97 -21.25
N PRO A 175 -5.52 4.00 -20.40
CA PRO A 175 -5.55 3.83 -18.94
C PRO A 175 -6.71 2.93 -18.48
N GLY A 176 -6.56 2.34 -17.30
CA GLY A 176 -7.61 1.58 -16.64
C GLY A 176 -8.70 2.50 -16.07
N ILE A 177 -9.48 3.14 -16.96
CA ILE A 177 -10.47 4.16 -16.58
C ILE A 177 -11.60 3.61 -15.72
N GLY A 178 -12.00 2.34 -15.92
CA GLY A 178 -13.03 1.71 -15.11
C GLY A 178 -12.58 1.57 -13.66
N ASP A 179 -11.29 1.31 -13.42
CA ASP A 179 -10.74 1.30 -12.08
C ASP A 179 -10.49 2.72 -11.52
N ILE A 180 -9.79 3.57 -12.28
CA ILE A 180 -9.36 4.90 -11.82
C ILE A 180 -10.56 5.80 -11.56
N PHE A 181 -11.55 5.81 -12.47
CA PHE A 181 -12.72 6.65 -12.31
C PHE A 181 -13.59 6.17 -11.14
N SER A 182 -13.79 4.85 -10.99
CA SER A 182 -14.49 4.30 -9.82
C SER A 182 -13.79 4.64 -8.51
N GLY A 183 -12.46 4.57 -8.48
CA GLY A 183 -11.66 5.00 -7.33
C GLY A 183 -11.82 6.49 -7.01
N MET A 184 -11.91 7.35 -8.04
CA MET A 184 -12.17 8.78 -7.86
C MET A 184 -13.59 9.08 -7.37
N VAL A 185 -14.59 8.41 -7.92
CA VAL A 185 -15.99 8.52 -7.47
C VAL A 185 -16.10 8.06 -6.01
N MET A 186 -15.42 6.96 -5.64
CA MET A 186 -15.39 6.49 -4.26
C MET A 186 -14.68 7.49 -3.34
N ALA A 187 -13.55 8.07 -3.75
CA ALA A 187 -12.87 9.10 -2.95
C ALA A 187 -13.78 10.31 -2.69
N PHE A 188 -14.57 10.73 -3.69
CA PHE A 188 -15.60 11.77 -3.50
C PHE A 188 -16.71 11.31 -2.55
N GLY A 189 -17.21 10.08 -2.70
CA GLY A 189 -18.21 9.49 -1.82
C GLY A 189 -17.76 9.41 -0.35
N ILE A 190 -16.51 9.01 -0.10
CA ILE A 190 -15.89 9.00 1.22
C ILE A 190 -15.87 10.42 1.81
N MET A 191 -15.46 11.42 1.03
CA MET A 191 -15.45 12.81 1.52
C MET A 191 -16.85 13.30 1.89
N ALA A 192 -17.87 12.97 1.09
CA ALA A 192 -19.26 13.29 1.42
C ALA A 192 -19.74 12.56 2.68
N ALA A 193 -19.39 11.28 2.84
CA ALA A 193 -19.76 10.48 4.00
C ALA A 193 -19.05 10.90 5.28
N LEU A 194 -17.78 11.32 5.20
CA LEU A 194 -17.04 11.91 6.33
C LEU A 194 -17.70 13.20 6.81
N ARG A 195 -18.12 14.06 5.88
CA ARG A 195 -18.87 15.29 6.22
C ARG A 195 -20.17 15.00 6.96
N HIS A 196 -20.86 13.92 6.58
CA HIS A 196 -22.01 13.44 7.34
C HIS A 196 -21.60 12.98 8.74
N ALA A 197 -20.61 12.09 8.86
CA ALA A 197 -20.15 11.56 10.14
C ALA A 197 -19.60 12.63 11.11
N GLU A 198 -19.03 13.71 10.61
CA GLU A 198 -18.59 14.83 11.44
C GLU A 198 -19.77 15.68 11.94
N ALA A 199 -20.82 15.80 11.14
CA ALA A 199 -22.02 16.56 11.49
C ALA A 199 -22.94 15.79 12.45
N THR A 200 -23.09 14.47 12.26
CA THR A 200 -24.06 13.64 12.99
C THR A 200 -23.42 12.74 14.05
N GLY A 201 -22.16 12.38 13.86
CA GLY A 201 -21.52 11.32 14.62
C GLY A 201 -21.84 9.91 14.14
N GLU A 202 -22.44 9.76 12.97
CA GLU A 202 -22.82 8.47 12.39
C GLU A 202 -22.11 8.29 11.04
N GLY A 203 -21.40 7.17 10.90
CA GLY A 203 -20.83 6.72 9.65
C GLY A 203 -21.88 6.08 8.75
N GLN A 204 -21.46 5.58 7.59
CA GLN A 204 -22.36 4.91 6.64
C GLN A 204 -21.60 4.01 5.68
N PHE A 205 -22.35 3.14 5.01
CA PHE A 205 -21.86 2.34 3.89
C PHE A 205 -21.93 3.14 2.59
N VAL A 206 -20.84 3.15 1.84
CA VAL A 206 -20.70 3.79 0.53
C VAL A 206 -20.34 2.73 -0.50
N ASP A 207 -21.16 2.60 -1.53
CA ASP A 207 -21.01 1.61 -2.59
C ASP A 207 -20.75 2.28 -3.93
N VAL A 208 -19.81 1.72 -4.70
CA VAL A 208 -19.61 2.07 -6.11
C VAL A 208 -19.44 0.80 -6.92
N ALA A 209 -20.33 0.61 -7.90
CA ALA A 209 -20.15 -0.35 -8.97
C ALA A 209 -19.28 0.24 -10.08
N MET A 210 -18.27 -0.50 -10.54
CA MET A 210 -17.42 -0.10 -11.67
C MET A 210 -18.22 0.05 -12.95
N TYR A 211 -19.22 -0.82 -13.17
CA TYR A 211 -20.15 -0.69 -14.29
C TYR A 211 -20.89 0.66 -14.22
N ASP A 212 -21.55 0.97 -13.11
CA ASP A 212 -22.32 2.21 -12.95
C ASP A 212 -21.44 3.45 -13.13
N ALA A 213 -20.22 3.42 -12.58
CA ALA A 213 -19.24 4.49 -12.75
C ALA A 213 -18.90 4.70 -14.24
N VAL A 214 -18.61 3.65 -15.00
CA VAL A 214 -18.33 3.79 -16.44
C VAL A 214 -19.56 4.23 -17.23
N LEU A 215 -20.75 3.72 -16.91
CA LEU A 215 -21.99 4.18 -17.56
C LEU A 215 -22.21 5.68 -17.35
N SER A 216 -21.90 6.20 -16.15
CA SER A 216 -22.03 7.63 -15.86
C SER A 216 -21.10 8.52 -16.70
N LEU A 217 -19.96 8.00 -17.18
CA LEU A 217 -19.08 8.70 -18.15
C LEU A 217 -19.71 8.77 -19.55
N CYS A 218 -20.67 7.89 -19.85
CA CYS A 218 -21.31 7.76 -21.15
C CYS A 218 -22.63 8.53 -21.23
N GLU A 219 -22.80 9.61 -20.44
CA GLU A 219 -24.04 10.41 -20.35
C GLU A 219 -24.60 10.81 -21.72
N ARG A 220 -23.73 11.10 -22.70
CA ARG A 220 -24.11 11.42 -24.06
C ARG A 220 -24.88 10.31 -24.76
N ALA A 221 -24.40 9.07 -24.64
CA ALA A 221 -25.08 7.94 -25.24
C ALA A 221 -26.45 7.71 -24.60
N VAL A 222 -26.56 7.96 -23.29
CA VAL A 222 -27.82 7.86 -22.55
C VAL A 222 -28.85 8.87 -23.06
N TYR A 223 -28.53 10.17 -23.11
CA TYR A 223 -29.53 11.16 -23.55
C TYR A 223 -29.83 11.08 -25.05
N LEU A 224 -28.87 10.70 -25.90
CA LEU A 224 -29.13 10.52 -27.34
C LEU A 224 -30.11 9.38 -27.57
N HIS A 225 -29.92 8.26 -26.88
CA HIS A 225 -30.85 7.14 -26.97
C HIS A 225 -32.23 7.50 -26.40
N ASP A 226 -32.30 8.18 -25.26
CA ASP A 226 -33.56 8.61 -24.64
C ASP A 226 -34.36 9.58 -25.51
N PHE A 227 -33.71 10.63 -26.05
CA PHE A 227 -34.42 11.71 -26.73
C PHE A 227 -34.84 11.37 -28.16
N ASN A 228 -34.09 10.53 -28.87
CA ASN A 228 -34.38 10.25 -30.27
C ASN A 228 -34.05 8.81 -30.72
N GLY A 229 -33.74 7.90 -29.81
CA GLY A 229 -33.46 6.49 -30.13
C GLY A 229 -32.12 6.27 -30.85
N THR A 230 -31.23 7.27 -30.88
CA THR A 230 -29.91 7.11 -31.51
C THR A 230 -29.04 6.18 -30.67
N THR A 231 -28.39 5.22 -31.33
CA THR A 231 -27.33 4.40 -30.77
C THR A 231 -25.99 4.89 -31.32
N PRO A 232 -25.23 5.72 -30.58
CA PRO A 232 -23.95 6.21 -31.07
C PRO A 232 -22.93 5.08 -31.13
N GLY A 233 -22.10 5.09 -32.16
CA GLY A 233 -20.97 4.17 -32.31
C GLY A 233 -19.63 4.92 -32.23
N PRO A 234 -18.51 4.22 -32.45
CA PRO A 234 -17.22 4.86 -32.60
C PRO A 234 -17.15 5.70 -33.88
N GLU A 235 -16.62 6.92 -33.78
CA GLU A 235 -16.55 7.88 -34.90
C GLU A 235 -15.12 8.46 -35.10
N GLY A 236 -14.12 7.79 -34.54
CA GLY A 236 -12.73 8.26 -34.57
C GLY A 236 -12.48 9.49 -33.71
N ASN A 237 -11.46 10.27 -34.08
CA ASN A 237 -11.03 11.43 -33.29
C ASN A 237 -11.74 12.74 -33.65
N ASN A 238 -12.71 12.71 -34.57
CA ASN A 238 -13.45 13.88 -34.99
C ASN A 238 -14.65 14.13 -34.06
N HIS A 239 -15.05 15.38 -33.90
CA HIS A 239 -16.28 15.67 -33.18
C HIS A 239 -17.50 15.39 -34.07
N PRO A 240 -18.57 14.73 -33.57
CA PRO A 240 -19.75 14.38 -34.36
C PRO A 240 -20.41 15.59 -35.04
N PHE A 241 -20.43 16.73 -34.33
CA PHE A 241 -21.23 17.91 -34.69
C PHE A 241 -20.41 19.18 -35.04
N LEU A 242 -19.08 19.16 -34.91
CA LEU A 242 -18.25 20.37 -34.97
C LEU A 242 -17.11 20.18 -35.96
N ALA A 243 -16.81 21.23 -36.72
CA ALA A 243 -15.69 21.24 -37.65
C ALA A 243 -15.08 22.65 -37.83
N PRO A 244 -13.74 22.75 -37.95
CA PRO A 244 -12.79 21.67 -37.74
C PRO A 244 -12.62 21.33 -36.26
N PHE A 245 -12.80 20.07 -35.90
CA PHE A 245 -12.69 19.62 -34.52
C PHE A 245 -12.24 18.15 -34.49
N GLY A 246 -11.03 17.92 -33.99
CA GLY A 246 -10.50 16.57 -33.82
C GLY A 246 -8.99 16.52 -33.79
N LEU A 247 -8.45 15.35 -34.14
CA LEU A 247 -7.02 15.09 -34.24
C LEU A 247 -6.59 15.06 -35.71
N PHE A 248 -5.63 15.91 -36.07
CA PHE A 248 -5.14 16.09 -37.42
C PHE A 248 -3.68 15.68 -37.53
N LYS A 249 -3.33 14.93 -38.58
CA LYS A 249 -1.93 14.52 -38.81
C LYS A 249 -1.03 15.74 -39.06
N ALA A 250 0.18 15.68 -38.50
CA ALA A 250 1.27 16.63 -38.73
C ALA A 250 2.48 15.87 -39.32
N LYS A 251 3.51 16.60 -39.75
CA LYS A 251 4.72 16.02 -40.35
C LYS A 251 5.47 15.04 -39.42
N ASP A 252 5.40 15.27 -38.11
CA ASP A 252 6.09 14.53 -37.05
C ASP A 252 5.12 14.06 -35.94
N GLY A 253 3.87 13.76 -36.29
CA GLY A 253 2.87 13.22 -35.36
C GLY A 253 1.46 13.70 -35.67
N ALA A 254 0.79 14.27 -34.66
CA ALA A 254 -0.54 14.83 -34.80
C ALA A 254 -0.75 16.03 -33.85
N VAL A 255 -1.75 16.85 -34.16
CA VAL A 255 -2.21 17.97 -33.33
C VAL A 255 -3.72 17.89 -33.14
N ALA A 256 -4.21 18.25 -31.96
CA ALA A 256 -5.61 18.47 -31.70
C ALA A 256 -5.96 19.92 -32.06
N ILE A 257 -7.06 20.12 -32.78
CA ILE A 257 -7.64 21.43 -33.10
C ILE A 257 -9.13 21.36 -32.77
N GLY A 258 -9.64 22.31 -32.01
CA GLY A 258 -11.06 22.40 -31.65
C GLY A 258 -11.65 23.76 -31.97
N VAL A 259 -12.17 23.95 -33.19
CA VAL A 259 -12.80 25.21 -33.62
C VAL A 259 -14.31 25.11 -33.50
N VAL A 260 -14.86 25.87 -32.55
CA VAL A 260 -16.31 25.98 -32.34
C VAL A 260 -16.83 27.33 -32.82
N GLU A 261 -16.20 28.41 -32.38
CA GLU A 261 -16.59 29.78 -32.66
C GLU A 261 -16.01 30.29 -33.99
N ASP A 262 -16.76 31.15 -34.69
CA ASP A 262 -16.35 31.72 -35.98
C ASP A 262 -15.06 32.58 -35.87
N LYS A 263 -14.80 33.19 -34.71
CA LYS A 263 -13.54 33.92 -34.47
C LYS A 263 -12.31 33.01 -34.54
N PHE A 264 -12.41 31.77 -34.05
CA PHE A 264 -11.31 30.80 -34.13
C PHE A 264 -11.19 30.22 -35.53
N TRP A 265 -12.31 30.10 -36.25
CA TRP A 265 -12.28 29.74 -37.66
C TRP A 265 -11.53 30.79 -38.49
N GLN A 266 -11.79 32.08 -38.28
CA GLN A 266 -11.08 33.16 -38.97
C GLN A 266 -9.56 33.05 -38.75
N ILE A 267 -9.12 32.90 -37.49
CA ILE A 267 -7.69 32.77 -37.16
C ILE A 267 -7.05 31.55 -37.86
N LEU A 268 -7.75 30.41 -37.87
CA LEU A 268 -7.25 29.20 -38.51
C LEU A 268 -7.21 29.34 -40.04
N ALA A 269 -8.26 29.90 -40.65
CA ALA A 269 -8.34 30.14 -42.08
C ALA A 269 -7.27 31.13 -42.56
N ASP A 270 -7.00 32.18 -41.78
CA ASP A 270 -5.91 33.13 -42.05
C ASP A 270 -4.55 32.41 -42.08
N ALA A 271 -4.30 31.50 -41.13
CA ALA A 271 -3.09 30.68 -41.10
C ALA A 271 -3.00 29.69 -42.27
N MET A 272 -4.12 29.28 -42.84
CA MET A 272 -4.21 28.33 -43.97
C MET A 272 -4.14 28.98 -45.36
N GLY A 273 -4.15 30.31 -45.45
CA GLY A 273 -4.07 31.01 -46.74
C GLY A 273 -5.12 32.10 -46.98
N GLY A 274 -5.85 32.55 -45.95
CA GLY A 274 -6.56 33.84 -45.94
C GLY A 274 -8.03 33.81 -46.39
N ASP A 275 -8.55 35.02 -46.65
CA ASP A 275 -9.96 35.41 -46.74
C ASP A 275 -10.88 34.50 -47.57
N ALA A 276 -10.34 33.84 -48.61
CA ALA A 276 -11.11 32.96 -49.49
C ALA A 276 -11.80 31.81 -48.76
N LEU A 277 -11.20 31.29 -47.67
CA LEU A 277 -11.80 30.23 -46.85
C LEU A 277 -12.91 30.76 -45.93
N CYS A 278 -12.78 31.98 -45.42
CA CYS A 278 -13.78 32.61 -44.57
C CYS A 278 -15.00 33.08 -45.36
N SER A 279 -14.80 33.58 -46.58
CA SER A 279 -15.89 33.97 -47.47
C SER A 279 -16.57 32.80 -48.20
N ASN A 280 -16.03 31.58 -48.09
CA ASN A 280 -16.62 30.41 -48.73
C ASN A 280 -17.96 30.07 -48.06
N ALA A 281 -19.06 30.10 -48.81
CA ALA A 281 -20.40 29.81 -48.30
C ALA A 281 -20.52 28.44 -47.59
N ASN A 282 -19.67 27.47 -47.95
CA ASN A 282 -19.61 26.15 -47.32
C ASN A 282 -18.96 26.17 -45.92
N PHE A 283 -18.16 27.19 -45.58
CA PHE A 283 -17.41 27.26 -44.32
C PHE A 283 -17.63 28.54 -43.51
N ALA A 284 -18.32 29.54 -44.08
CA ALA A 284 -18.51 30.87 -43.50
C ALA A 284 -19.27 30.87 -42.16
N THR A 285 -20.14 29.89 -41.94
CA THR A 285 -20.92 29.77 -40.69
C THR A 285 -20.68 28.43 -40.03
N ARG A 286 -20.82 28.37 -38.70
CA ARG A 286 -20.77 27.12 -37.95
C ARG A 286 -21.71 26.04 -38.50
N ALA A 287 -22.93 26.41 -38.90
CA ALA A 287 -23.89 25.48 -39.47
C ALA A 287 -23.44 24.93 -40.84
N ALA A 288 -22.82 25.78 -41.68
CA ALA A 288 -22.24 25.34 -42.94
C ALA A 288 -21.05 24.39 -42.73
N ARG A 289 -20.14 24.73 -41.79
CA ARG A 289 -19.01 23.86 -41.42
C ARG A 289 -19.47 22.50 -40.90
N ALA A 290 -20.51 22.44 -40.07
CA ALA A 290 -21.06 21.18 -39.57
C ALA A 290 -21.61 20.29 -40.70
N LYS A 291 -22.30 20.88 -41.69
CA LYS A 291 -22.78 20.14 -42.88
C LYS A 291 -21.64 19.64 -43.77
N GLN A 292 -20.50 20.31 -43.74
CA GLN A 292 -19.32 20.01 -44.57
C GLN A 292 -18.14 19.48 -43.73
N LYS A 293 -18.43 18.83 -42.60
CA LYS A 293 -17.41 18.48 -41.59
C LYS A 293 -16.26 17.64 -42.16
N ASP A 294 -16.55 16.65 -42.99
CA ASP A 294 -15.54 15.72 -43.51
C ASP A 294 -14.63 16.40 -44.54
N ALA A 295 -15.22 17.21 -45.42
CA ALA A 295 -14.49 18.02 -46.38
C ALA A 295 -13.60 19.06 -45.68
N LEU A 296 -14.13 19.73 -44.65
CA LEU A 296 -13.38 20.75 -43.91
C LEU A 296 -12.25 20.13 -43.06
N ASN A 297 -12.52 19.02 -42.38
CA ASN A 297 -11.49 18.31 -41.62
C ASN A 297 -10.38 17.80 -42.54
N SER A 298 -10.72 17.30 -43.74
CA SER A 298 -9.73 16.87 -44.74
C SER A 298 -8.88 18.03 -45.23
N LEU A 299 -9.49 19.21 -45.46
CA LEU A 299 -8.77 20.43 -45.85
C LEU A 299 -7.77 20.86 -44.77
N VAL A 300 -8.21 20.87 -43.50
CA VAL A 300 -7.35 21.20 -42.36
C VAL A 300 -6.23 20.17 -42.22
N GLU A 301 -6.52 18.86 -42.34
CA GLU A 301 -5.49 17.82 -42.26
C GLU A 301 -4.44 17.95 -43.38
N THR A 302 -4.85 18.26 -44.61
CA THR A 302 -3.92 18.50 -45.71
C THR A 302 -2.96 19.63 -45.39
N TRP A 303 -3.45 20.72 -44.78
CA TRP A 303 -2.60 21.81 -44.35
C TRP A 303 -1.70 21.43 -43.17
N THR A 304 -2.23 20.79 -42.12
CA THR A 304 -1.42 20.42 -40.94
C THR A 304 -0.32 19.42 -41.28
N LYS A 305 -0.55 18.49 -42.23
CA LYS A 305 0.46 17.51 -42.68
C LYS A 305 1.73 18.15 -43.26
N ALA A 306 1.64 19.38 -43.77
CA ALA A 306 2.79 20.09 -44.32
C ALA A 306 3.71 20.68 -43.24
N HIS A 307 3.26 20.74 -41.98
CA HIS A 307 3.94 21.40 -40.87
C HIS A 307 4.26 20.42 -39.75
N THR A 308 5.33 20.68 -39.02
CA THR A 308 5.67 20.00 -37.76
C THR A 308 4.75 20.44 -36.62
N LYS A 309 4.64 19.64 -35.56
CA LYS A 309 3.94 19.99 -34.31
C LYS A 309 4.46 21.33 -33.75
N ALA A 310 5.76 21.58 -33.85
CA ALA A 310 6.40 22.81 -33.37
C ALA A 310 5.99 24.05 -34.19
N GLU A 311 6.01 23.95 -35.52
CA GLU A 311 5.57 25.03 -36.42
C GLU A 311 4.08 25.35 -36.19
N LEU A 312 3.24 24.32 -36.10
CA LEU A 312 1.81 24.48 -35.79
C LEU A 312 1.59 25.12 -34.41
N SER A 313 2.37 24.72 -33.41
CA SER A 313 2.31 25.32 -32.07
C SER A 313 2.68 26.80 -32.08
N ALA A 314 3.69 27.20 -32.86
CA ALA A 314 4.07 28.60 -33.03
C ALA A 314 3.00 29.41 -33.77
N MET A 315 2.32 28.82 -34.74
CA MET A 315 1.26 29.47 -35.51
C MET A 315 -0.05 29.61 -34.72
N LEU A 316 -0.48 28.55 -34.03
CA LEU A 316 -1.84 28.41 -33.48
C LEU A 316 -1.90 28.42 -31.95
N GLY A 317 -0.81 28.06 -31.26
CA GLY A 317 -0.76 27.97 -29.81
C GLY A 317 -1.13 29.30 -29.13
N GLY A 318 -2.05 29.24 -28.17
CA GLY A 318 -2.57 30.41 -27.46
C GLY A 318 -3.52 31.29 -28.28
N LYS A 319 -3.76 30.99 -29.56
CA LYS A 319 -4.67 31.76 -30.43
C LYS A 319 -6.01 31.06 -30.66
N ILE A 320 -6.00 29.72 -30.74
CA ILE A 320 -7.20 28.88 -30.83
C ILE A 320 -7.06 27.68 -29.88
N PRO A 321 -8.13 26.91 -29.61
CA PRO A 321 -8.03 25.62 -28.93
C PRO A 321 -7.18 24.64 -29.75
N PHE A 322 -5.94 24.45 -29.32
CA PHE A 322 -4.90 23.72 -30.02
C PHE A 322 -3.98 23.01 -29.02
N GLY A 323 -3.49 21.82 -29.38
CA GLY A 323 -2.41 21.17 -28.64
C GLY A 323 -1.74 20.03 -29.41
N PRO A 324 -0.43 19.82 -29.27
CA PRO A 324 0.25 18.68 -29.86
C PRO A 324 -0.18 17.36 -29.20
N LEU A 325 -0.25 16.28 -29.98
CA LEU A 325 -0.36 14.92 -29.43
C LEU A 325 0.98 14.54 -28.80
N ASN A 326 0.98 14.40 -27.47
CA ASN A 326 2.18 14.16 -26.68
C ASN A 326 2.28 12.70 -26.22
N SER A 327 3.44 12.11 -26.43
CA SER A 327 3.91 10.88 -25.80
C SER A 327 4.52 11.17 -24.42
N ILE A 328 4.87 10.12 -23.66
CA ILE A 328 5.58 10.31 -22.39
C ILE A 328 6.94 11.01 -22.59
N THR A 329 7.61 10.80 -23.73
CA THR A 329 8.87 11.47 -24.08
C THR A 329 8.69 12.97 -24.31
N ASP A 330 7.57 13.37 -24.90
CA ASP A 330 7.23 14.81 -25.02
C ASP A 330 6.93 15.39 -23.62
N ILE A 331 6.09 14.70 -22.84
CA ILE A 331 5.61 15.13 -21.51
C ILE A 331 6.74 15.40 -20.52
N VAL A 332 7.78 14.56 -20.47
CA VAL A 332 8.88 14.72 -19.49
C VAL A 332 9.68 16.00 -19.70
N THR A 333 9.63 16.59 -20.89
CA THR A 333 10.29 17.87 -21.21
C THR A 333 9.35 19.06 -21.29
N ASP A 334 8.04 18.85 -21.07
CA ASP A 334 7.02 19.88 -21.23
C ASP A 334 7.13 20.95 -20.10
N PRO A 335 7.25 22.25 -20.45
CA PRO A 335 7.32 23.33 -19.46
C PRO A 335 6.10 23.43 -18.53
N HIS A 336 4.89 23.08 -19.01
CA HIS A 336 3.68 23.00 -18.19
C HIS A 336 3.83 21.94 -17.10
N ILE A 337 4.31 20.77 -17.46
CA ILE A 337 4.49 19.63 -16.54
C ILE A 337 5.51 19.97 -15.46
N ALA A 338 6.63 20.60 -15.84
CA ALA A 338 7.62 21.11 -14.90
C ALA A 338 7.02 22.18 -13.96
N LYS A 339 6.31 23.17 -14.52
CA LYS A 339 5.70 24.27 -13.76
C LYS A 339 4.61 23.81 -12.80
N ARG A 340 3.85 22.78 -13.18
CA ARG A 340 2.76 22.19 -12.39
C ARG A 340 3.24 21.06 -11.47
N SER A 341 4.50 20.63 -11.62
CA SER A 341 5.11 19.52 -10.87
C SER A 341 4.30 18.23 -10.97
N MET A 342 3.82 17.91 -12.18
CA MET A 342 2.96 16.72 -12.41
C MET A 342 3.74 15.42 -12.50
N LEU A 343 5.06 15.47 -12.67
CA LEU A 343 5.97 14.34 -12.51
C LEU A 343 6.68 14.50 -11.16
N ALA A 344 6.14 13.84 -10.14
CA ALA A 344 6.68 13.90 -8.79
C ALA A 344 7.79 12.88 -8.58
N GLN A 345 8.75 13.22 -7.71
CA GLN A 345 9.79 12.30 -7.27
C GLN A 345 9.40 11.70 -5.92
N VAL A 346 9.49 10.37 -5.82
CA VAL A 346 9.28 9.61 -4.59
C VAL A 346 10.59 8.91 -4.25
N SER A 347 10.99 8.93 -2.97
CA SER A 347 12.23 8.31 -2.53
C SER A 347 12.22 6.79 -2.79
N ASN A 348 13.33 6.27 -3.31
CA ASN A 348 13.60 4.84 -3.39
C ASN A 348 14.38 4.44 -2.12
N PRO A 349 13.83 3.59 -1.23
CA PRO A 349 14.49 3.22 0.03
C PRO A 349 15.83 2.51 -0.17
N ASP A 350 15.98 1.76 -1.26
CA ASP A 350 17.20 0.98 -1.56
C ASP A 350 18.24 1.78 -2.34
N SER A 351 17.82 2.89 -2.95
CA SER A 351 18.71 3.80 -3.66
C SER A 351 18.25 5.24 -3.52
N PRO A 352 18.54 5.90 -2.37
CA PRO A 352 18.08 7.27 -2.10
C PRO A 352 18.58 8.31 -3.13
N LYS A 353 19.65 8.00 -3.86
CA LYS A 353 20.18 8.85 -4.95
C LYS A 353 19.43 8.69 -6.28
N ALA A 354 18.54 7.70 -6.39
CA ALA A 354 17.83 7.35 -7.61
C ALA A 354 16.31 7.24 -7.35
N PRO A 355 15.63 8.37 -7.08
CA PRO A 355 14.19 8.38 -6.81
C PRO A 355 13.37 7.83 -7.98
N TRP A 356 12.14 7.46 -7.68
CA TRP A 356 11.13 7.06 -8.67
C TRP A 356 10.33 8.27 -9.13
N THR A 357 10.00 8.31 -10.41
CA THR A 357 9.11 9.32 -10.97
C THR A 357 7.69 8.75 -11.10
N VAL A 358 6.72 9.44 -10.52
CA VAL A 358 5.29 9.07 -10.53
C VAL A 358 4.43 10.24 -10.97
N ALA A 359 3.20 9.97 -11.43
CA ALA A 359 2.22 11.01 -11.65
C ALA A 359 1.79 11.63 -10.32
N SER A 360 1.87 12.96 -10.22
CA SER A 360 1.42 13.71 -9.03
C SER A 360 -0.10 13.85 -9.01
N ASN A 361 -0.64 14.14 -7.82
CA ASN A 361 -2.02 14.60 -7.68
C ASN A 361 -2.24 15.91 -8.45
N PRO A 362 -3.31 16.07 -9.24
CA PRO A 362 -3.56 17.31 -9.98
C PRO A 362 -4.16 18.44 -9.12
N LEU A 363 -4.71 18.14 -7.94
CA LEU A 363 -5.38 19.13 -7.08
C LEU A 363 -4.38 20.08 -6.43
N ARG A 364 -4.75 21.37 -6.36
CA ARG A 364 -3.94 22.42 -5.73
C ARG A 364 -4.86 23.28 -4.87
N PHE A 365 -4.65 23.24 -3.56
CA PHE A 365 -5.40 24.05 -2.60
C PHE A 365 -4.64 25.35 -2.33
N SER A 366 -5.36 26.46 -2.29
CA SER A 366 -4.76 27.79 -2.04
C SER A 366 -4.34 27.97 -0.58
N ALA A 367 -5.08 27.38 0.37
CA ALA A 367 -4.84 27.50 1.80
C ALA A 367 -4.06 26.33 2.41
N SER A 368 -4.26 25.12 1.89
CA SER A 368 -3.67 23.90 2.43
C SER A 368 -2.52 23.42 1.55
N LYS A 369 -1.34 23.19 2.16
CA LYS A 369 -0.21 22.58 1.43
C LYS A 369 -0.37 21.06 1.44
N SER A 370 -0.13 20.42 0.30
CA SER A 370 0.01 18.97 0.25
C SER A 370 1.24 18.54 1.03
N PRO A 371 1.17 17.42 1.78
CA PRO A 371 2.35 16.82 2.39
C PRO A 371 3.35 16.37 1.31
N PRO A 372 4.65 16.29 1.62
CA PRO A 372 5.60 15.61 0.76
C PRO A 372 5.17 14.16 0.51
N LEU A 373 5.41 13.65 -0.69
CA LEU A 373 5.16 12.24 -1.00
C LEU A 373 6.26 11.38 -0.35
N GLU A 374 5.85 10.35 0.38
CA GLU A 374 6.75 9.34 0.95
C GLU A 374 6.80 8.10 0.07
N SER A 375 7.80 7.26 0.30
CA SER A 375 7.96 6.00 -0.42
C SER A 375 6.76 5.07 -0.25
N ALA A 376 6.56 4.16 -1.19
CA ALA A 376 5.66 3.05 -0.98
C ALA A 376 6.28 2.08 0.05
N PRO A 377 5.48 1.49 0.95
CA PRO A 377 6.03 0.69 2.06
C PRO A 377 6.45 -0.72 1.60
N ARG A 378 7.48 -1.26 2.25
CA ARG A 378 7.75 -2.71 2.23
C ARG A 378 6.57 -3.46 2.83
N LEU A 379 6.38 -4.71 2.42
CA LEU A 379 5.32 -5.54 2.98
C LEU A 379 5.51 -5.66 4.51
N GLY A 380 4.49 -5.25 5.25
CA GLY A 380 4.48 -5.34 6.71
C GLY A 380 5.44 -4.39 7.43
N GLU A 381 6.03 -3.40 6.74
CA GLU A 381 7.03 -2.47 7.30
C GLU A 381 6.58 -1.82 8.61
N HIS A 382 5.28 -1.57 8.76
CA HIS A 382 4.72 -0.85 9.90
C HIS A 382 3.93 -1.77 10.84
N THR A 383 4.01 -3.09 10.66
CA THR A 383 3.23 -4.05 11.47
C THR A 383 3.49 -3.87 12.96
N GLN A 384 4.76 -3.69 13.34
CA GLN A 384 5.15 -3.48 14.73
C GLN A 384 4.54 -2.20 15.31
N GLN A 385 4.66 -1.09 14.58
CA GLN A 385 4.17 0.22 15.00
C GLN A 385 2.67 0.20 15.29
N TYR A 386 1.88 -0.48 14.47
CA TYR A 386 0.41 -0.43 14.55
C TYR A 386 -0.20 -1.54 15.42
N LEU A 387 0.39 -2.74 15.43
CA LEU A 387 -0.17 -3.87 16.17
C LEU A 387 0.48 -4.06 17.53
N TYR A 388 1.72 -3.59 17.70
CA TYR A 388 2.50 -3.77 18.91
C TYR A 388 3.28 -2.50 19.30
N PRO A 389 2.62 -1.33 19.45
CA PRO A 389 3.30 -0.05 19.72
C PRO A 389 4.12 -0.05 21.02
N ASP A 390 3.75 -0.86 22.01
CA ASP A 390 4.49 -0.98 23.27
C ASP A 390 5.81 -1.74 23.11
N LEU A 391 5.91 -2.63 22.10
CA LEU A 391 7.16 -3.30 21.76
C LEU A 391 8.16 -2.37 21.07
N GLU A 392 7.69 -1.42 20.25
CA GLU A 392 8.57 -0.43 19.60
C GLU A 392 9.15 0.55 20.64
N LYS A 393 8.38 0.88 21.67
CA LYS A 393 8.89 1.63 22.83
C LYS A 393 9.87 0.82 23.67
N ALA A 394 9.72 -0.49 23.75
CA ALA A 394 10.64 -1.37 24.48
C ALA A 394 11.96 -1.61 23.72
N SER A 395 11.94 -1.62 22.38
CA SER A 395 13.14 -1.80 21.55
C SER A 395 14.02 -0.55 21.47
N HIS A 396 13.46 0.64 21.72
CA HIS A 396 14.23 1.88 21.81
C HIS A 396 14.34 2.37 23.26
N GLN A 397 15.52 2.08 23.84
CA GLN A 397 16.03 2.45 25.17
C GLN A 397 15.74 1.44 26.28
N PHE A 398 16.54 0.36 26.30
CA PHE A 398 16.87 -0.24 27.58
C PHE A 398 17.51 0.82 28.48
N ASP A 399 17.10 0.88 29.75
CA ASP A 399 17.96 1.50 30.75
C ASP A 399 19.25 0.67 30.84
N LEU A 400 20.36 1.26 30.34
CA LEU A 400 21.66 0.59 30.28
C LEU A 400 22.12 0.09 31.65
N ARG A 401 21.68 0.73 32.74
CA ARG A 401 21.99 0.28 34.11
C ARG A 401 21.23 -0.99 34.46
N SER A 402 19.93 -1.05 34.18
CA SER A 402 19.10 -2.24 34.40
C SER A 402 19.55 -3.42 33.53
N LEU A 403 19.88 -3.19 32.26
CA LEU A 403 20.42 -4.23 31.38
C LEU A 403 21.77 -4.75 31.90
N ARG A 404 22.68 -3.84 32.28
CA ARG A 404 23.97 -4.21 32.88
C ARG A 404 23.80 -5.03 34.16
N ASN A 405 22.84 -4.67 35.01
CA ASN A 405 22.53 -5.43 36.22
C ASN A 405 21.97 -6.82 35.90
N ALA A 406 21.10 -6.94 34.90
CA ALA A 406 20.58 -8.23 34.44
C ALA A 406 21.70 -9.11 33.88
N PHE A 407 22.60 -8.55 33.06
CA PHE A 407 23.82 -9.26 32.62
C PHE A 407 24.75 -9.63 33.79
N GLY A 408 24.78 -8.86 34.87
CA GLY A 408 25.52 -9.23 36.09
C GLY A 408 25.00 -10.52 36.74
N LYS A 409 23.68 -10.74 36.74
CA LYS A 409 23.05 -11.97 37.29
C LYS A 409 23.35 -13.21 36.44
N PHE A 410 23.71 -13.01 35.19
CA PHE A 410 24.07 -14.04 34.22
C PHE A 410 25.32 -14.80 34.67
N ALA A 411 26.41 -14.09 34.98
CA ALA A 411 27.74 -14.68 35.20
C ALA A 411 27.81 -15.73 36.33
N THR A 412 26.78 -15.83 37.15
CA THR A 412 26.75 -16.60 38.39
C THR A 412 25.56 -17.56 38.49
N GLY A 413 24.82 -17.85 37.41
CA GLY A 413 23.59 -18.65 37.50
C GLY A 413 23.47 -19.78 36.47
N VAL A 414 22.84 -20.89 36.86
CA VAL A 414 22.43 -21.96 35.94
C VAL A 414 21.46 -21.36 34.91
N THR A 415 21.72 -21.63 33.63
CA THR A 415 20.97 -21.01 32.52
C THR A 415 20.33 -22.05 31.62
N ILE A 416 19.07 -21.82 31.30
CA ILE A 416 18.30 -22.59 30.32
C ILE A 416 18.03 -21.72 29.12
N ILE A 417 18.42 -22.21 27.95
CA ILE A 417 18.06 -21.62 26.68
C ILE A 417 16.81 -22.29 26.12
N THR A 418 15.96 -21.50 25.48
CA THR A 418 14.64 -21.92 25.02
C THR A 418 14.34 -21.38 23.63
N THR A 419 13.57 -22.10 22.84
CA THR A 419 13.12 -21.69 21.49
C THR A 419 11.87 -22.49 21.12
N SER A 420 11.27 -22.23 19.97
CA SER A 420 10.24 -23.08 19.38
C SER A 420 10.70 -23.72 18.07
N GLU A 421 10.17 -24.89 17.76
CA GLU A 421 10.23 -25.49 16.42
C GLU A 421 9.30 -24.75 15.45
N SER A 422 9.41 -25.04 14.16
CA SER A 422 8.60 -24.40 13.10
C SER A 422 7.09 -24.65 13.26
N ASP A 423 6.70 -25.71 13.96
CA ASP A 423 5.31 -26.03 14.29
C ASP A 423 4.84 -25.39 15.61
N GLY A 424 5.70 -24.61 16.27
CA GLY A 424 5.43 -23.94 17.54
C GLY A 424 5.77 -24.75 18.79
N THR A 425 6.22 -26.01 18.66
CA THR A 425 6.58 -26.87 19.80
C THR A 425 7.76 -26.28 20.58
N PRO A 426 7.65 -26.04 21.90
CA PRO A 426 8.72 -25.45 22.68
C PRO A 426 9.87 -26.44 22.92
N ARG A 427 11.10 -25.94 22.84
CA ARG A 427 12.35 -26.68 23.06
C ARG A 427 13.26 -25.90 23.98
N GLY A 428 14.04 -26.62 24.78
CA GLY A 428 14.96 -25.99 25.70
C GLY A 428 15.93 -26.96 26.34
N ILE A 429 17.10 -26.43 26.66
CA ILE A 429 18.24 -27.18 27.19
C ILE A 429 19.05 -26.27 28.12
N THR A 430 19.78 -26.88 29.04
CA THR A 430 20.79 -26.17 29.83
C THR A 430 21.93 -25.71 28.91
N ALA A 431 22.32 -24.44 29.01
CA ALA A 431 23.47 -23.91 28.27
C ALA A 431 24.78 -24.25 28.99
N ASN A 432 25.81 -24.64 28.22
CA ASN A 432 27.12 -24.99 28.78
C ASN A 432 27.92 -23.75 29.20
N SER A 433 27.82 -22.68 28.40
CA SER A 433 28.46 -21.40 28.68
C SER A 433 27.79 -20.29 27.90
N PHE A 434 27.98 -19.07 28.39
CA PHE A 434 27.39 -17.87 27.82
C PHE A 434 28.15 -16.63 28.30
N THR A 435 28.02 -15.50 27.60
CA THR A 435 28.52 -14.20 28.08
C THR A 435 27.83 -13.03 27.39
N SER A 436 27.73 -11.87 28.07
CA SER A 436 27.34 -10.62 27.43
C SER A 436 28.48 -10.12 26.54
N VAL A 437 28.17 -9.63 25.34
CA VAL A 437 29.14 -9.20 24.32
C VAL A 437 29.20 -7.68 24.20
N SER A 438 28.06 -7.00 24.26
CA SER A 438 27.98 -5.53 24.19
C SER A 438 26.71 -5.03 24.88
N LEU A 439 26.72 -3.77 25.32
CA LEU A 439 25.53 -3.06 25.81
C LEU A 439 24.91 -2.18 24.71
N ASP A 440 25.67 -1.84 23.67
CA ASP A 440 25.22 -1.04 22.52
C ASP A 440 25.95 -1.49 21.23
N PRO A 441 25.27 -2.21 20.30
CA PRO A 441 23.96 -2.81 20.50
C PRO A 441 24.00 -3.86 21.63
N PRO A 442 22.87 -4.12 22.31
CA PRO A 442 22.80 -5.06 23.42
C PRO A 442 22.93 -6.50 22.89
N MET A 443 24.07 -7.14 23.14
CA MET A 443 24.44 -8.41 22.53
C MET A 443 24.86 -9.42 23.59
N LEU A 444 24.50 -10.69 23.38
CA LEU A 444 25.00 -11.84 24.13
C LEU A 444 25.40 -12.98 23.20
N LEU A 445 26.14 -13.94 23.74
CA LEU A 445 26.40 -15.22 23.08
C LEU A 445 26.10 -16.40 24.00
N ILE A 446 25.71 -17.50 23.37
CA ILE A 446 25.49 -18.80 24.02
C ILE A 446 26.27 -19.90 23.29
N CYS A 447 26.73 -20.89 24.04
CA CYS A 447 27.43 -22.06 23.52
C CYS A 447 26.62 -23.34 23.78
N ILE A 448 26.39 -24.11 22.72
CA ILE A 448 25.60 -25.35 22.76
C ILE A 448 26.49 -26.51 22.31
N ALA A 449 26.65 -27.54 23.14
CA ALA A 449 27.38 -28.74 22.72
C ALA A 449 26.68 -29.42 21.53
N LYS A 450 27.46 -29.92 20.57
CA LYS A 450 26.96 -30.67 19.42
C LYS A 450 26.22 -31.95 19.81
N SER A 451 26.49 -32.51 20.98
CA SER A 451 25.79 -33.66 21.53
C SER A 451 24.40 -33.34 22.09
N ALA A 452 24.00 -32.07 22.17
CA ALA A 452 22.69 -31.68 22.67
C ALA A 452 21.57 -32.03 21.68
N LEU A 453 20.56 -32.77 22.15
CA LEU A 453 19.43 -33.27 21.36
C LEU A 453 18.70 -32.18 20.56
N SER A 454 18.52 -30.99 21.15
CA SER A 454 17.76 -29.90 20.53
C SER A 454 18.62 -28.90 19.74
N ARG A 455 19.92 -29.18 19.49
CA ARG A 455 20.83 -28.26 18.77
C ARG A 455 20.24 -27.80 17.43
N GLY A 456 19.68 -28.73 16.65
CA GLY A 456 19.19 -28.43 15.30
C GLY A 456 18.10 -27.36 15.27
N VAL A 457 17.32 -27.24 16.35
CA VAL A 457 16.27 -26.22 16.47
C VAL A 457 16.89 -24.85 16.69
N PHE A 458 17.92 -24.75 17.54
CA PHE A 458 18.63 -23.49 17.80
C PHE A 458 19.47 -23.03 16.59
N SER A 459 19.96 -23.95 15.75
CA SER A 459 20.69 -23.58 14.53
C SER A 459 19.81 -23.03 13.42
N GLU A 460 18.49 -23.14 13.52
CA GLU A 460 17.55 -22.61 12.52
C GLU A 460 16.59 -21.54 13.08
N CYS A 461 16.55 -21.36 14.41
CA CYS A 461 15.65 -20.39 15.05
C CYS A 461 15.98 -18.92 14.68
N GLU A 462 14.93 -18.12 14.54
CA GLU A 462 15.06 -16.66 14.42
C GLU A 462 15.21 -16.00 15.80
N HIS A 463 14.47 -16.52 16.80
CA HIS A 463 14.43 -15.99 18.16
C HIS A 463 14.69 -17.09 19.19
N PHE A 464 15.41 -16.76 20.26
CA PHE A 464 15.66 -17.68 21.37
C PHE A 464 15.62 -16.94 22.72
N GLY A 465 15.26 -17.67 23.76
CA GLY A 465 15.16 -17.20 25.13
C GLY A 465 16.37 -17.68 25.94
N VAL A 466 16.79 -16.87 26.89
CA VAL A 466 17.84 -17.18 27.86
C VAL A 466 17.25 -16.96 29.24
N ASN A 467 17.24 -17.97 30.10
CA ASN A 467 16.58 -17.94 31.41
C ASN A 467 17.61 -18.28 32.48
N ILE A 468 17.93 -17.33 33.34
CA ILE A 468 18.84 -17.51 34.48
C ILE A 468 18.00 -17.95 35.67
N LEU A 469 18.29 -19.12 36.21
CA LEU A 469 17.52 -19.69 37.29
C LEU A 469 17.89 -19.07 38.63
N ARG A 470 16.85 -18.85 39.45
CA ARG A 470 17.01 -18.50 40.87
C ARG A 470 17.17 -19.76 41.72
N ASN A 471 17.71 -19.63 42.93
CA ASN A 471 17.99 -20.73 43.85
C ASN A 471 16.79 -21.66 44.15
N THR A 472 15.55 -21.20 44.01
CA THR A 472 14.33 -22.01 44.18
C THR A 472 13.97 -22.88 42.97
N GLN A 473 14.70 -22.79 41.86
CA GLN A 473 14.38 -23.48 40.60
C GLN A 473 15.29 -24.70 40.33
N GLN A 474 15.69 -25.43 41.38
CA GLN A 474 16.50 -26.65 41.26
C GLN A 474 15.81 -27.73 40.41
N ASP A 475 14.50 -27.91 40.60
CA ASP A 475 13.71 -28.89 39.84
C ASP A 475 13.69 -28.56 38.35
N VAL A 476 13.62 -27.27 38.02
CA VAL A 476 13.67 -26.78 36.63
C VAL A 476 15.05 -27.07 36.02
N SER A 477 16.14 -26.80 36.76
CA SER A 477 17.49 -27.15 36.32
C SER A 477 17.64 -28.64 36.03
N ALA A 478 17.22 -29.49 36.98
CA ALA A 478 17.29 -30.95 36.84
C ALA A 478 16.48 -31.47 35.64
N LEU A 479 15.28 -30.92 35.43
CA LEU A 479 14.42 -31.27 34.30
C LEU A 479 15.08 -30.94 32.96
N PHE A 480 15.68 -29.75 32.83
CA PHE A 480 16.29 -29.32 31.57
C PHE A 480 17.66 -29.92 31.28
N ALA A 481 18.35 -30.41 32.31
CA ALA A 481 19.54 -31.26 32.18
C ALA A 481 19.20 -32.70 31.73
N SER A 482 17.96 -33.16 31.93
CA SER A 482 17.52 -34.50 31.53
C SER A 482 17.34 -34.65 30.00
N LYS A 483 17.24 -35.91 29.55
CA LYS A 483 16.88 -36.28 28.16
C LYS A 483 15.37 -36.36 27.90
N SER A 484 14.53 -35.90 28.84
CA SER A 484 13.07 -35.94 28.66
C SER A 484 12.64 -35.11 27.44
N ALA A 485 11.67 -35.62 26.66
CA ALA A 485 11.06 -34.88 25.55
C ALA A 485 9.93 -33.93 26.02
N GLU A 486 9.33 -34.21 27.18
CA GLU A 486 8.16 -33.54 27.75
C GLU A 486 8.56 -32.52 28.83
N LYS A 487 9.60 -31.72 28.57
CA LYS A 487 10.11 -30.74 29.54
C LYS A 487 9.12 -29.61 29.80
N PHE A 488 8.45 -29.13 28.74
CA PHE A 488 7.53 -27.99 28.82
C PHE A 488 6.16 -28.34 29.40
N ASP A 489 5.85 -29.63 29.58
CA ASP A 489 4.63 -30.10 30.25
C ASP A 489 4.75 -30.04 31.78
N LYS A 490 5.97 -29.89 32.29
CA LYS A 490 6.31 -29.96 33.73
C LYS A 490 6.93 -28.68 34.28
N VAL A 491 6.97 -27.62 33.47
CA VAL A 491 7.50 -26.31 33.87
C VAL A 491 6.52 -25.23 33.46
N ASP A 492 6.30 -24.28 34.36
CA ASP A 492 5.55 -23.08 34.00
C ASP A 492 6.41 -22.17 33.12
N TYR A 493 5.87 -21.84 31.96
CA TYR A 493 6.47 -20.89 31.03
C TYR A 493 5.39 -19.97 30.46
N GLU A 494 5.84 -18.88 29.87
CA GLU A 494 5.03 -17.95 29.10
C GLU A 494 5.65 -17.77 27.72
N LYS A 495 4.84 -17.43 26.72
CA LYS A 495 5.38 -17.04 25.42
C LYS A 495 5.70 -15.55 25.48
N SER A 496 6.94 -15.21 25.15
CA SER A 496 7.30 -13.82 24.86
C SER A 496 6.49 -13.30 23.67
N LEU A 497 6.59 -11.99 23.45
CA LEU A 497 5.93 -11.31 22.35
C LEU A 497 6.42 -11.77 20.96
N HIS A 498 7.58 -12.46 20.90
CA HIS A 498 8.11 -13.10 19.69
C HIS A 498 7.81 -14.61 19.62
N GLY A 499 6.85 -15.09 20.43
CA GLY A 499 6.48 -16.51 20.50
C GLY A 499 7.51 -17.40 21.19
N THR A 500 8.68 -16.87 21.56
CA THR A 500 9.74 -17.61 22.26
C THR A 500 9.28 -17.99 23.67
N PRO A 501 9.38 -19.26 24.09
CA PRO A 501 9.02 -19.68 25.44
C PRO A 501 10.03 -19.16 26.46
N VAL A 502 9.55 -18.59 27.56
CA VAL A 502 10.33 -18.00 28.66
C VAL A 502 9.84 -18.62 29.97
N ILE A 503 10.75 -19.15 30.77
CA ILE A 503 10.42 -19.80 32.05
C ILE A 503 9.88 -18.73 33.00
N LYS A 504 8.82 -19.04 33.77
CA LYS A 504 8.24 -18.09 34.72
C LYS A 504 9.18 -17.85 35.92
N GLU A 505 9.12 -16.62 36.44
CA GLU A 505 9.87 -16.16 37.61
C GLU A 505 11.38 -16.52 37.63
N PRO A 506 12.12 -16.39 36.51
CA PRO A 506 13.55 -16.62 36.53
C PRO A 506 14.23 -15.47 37.28
N LEU A 507 15.47 -15.65 37.72
CA LEU A 507 16.25 -14.55 38.28
C LEU A 507 16.41 -13.41 37.26
N ALA A 508 16.64 -13.77 36.00
CA ALA A 508 16.53 -12.88 34.85
C ALA A 508 16.26 -13.68 33.58
N ASN A 509 15.62 -13.06 32.60
CA ASN A 509 15.49 -13.63 31.26
C ASN A 509 15.81 -12.60 30.18
N PHE A 510 16.19 -13.11 29.00
CA PHE A 510 16.43 -12.32 27.80
C PHE A 510 15.77 -13.01 26.62
N VAL A 511 15.05 -12.25 25.81
CA VAL A 511 14.59 -12.68 24.49
C VAL A 511 15.54 -12.09 23.47
N CYS A 512 16.08 -12.94 22.60
CA CYS A 512 17.13 -12.58 21.68
C CYS A 512 16.73 -12.86 20.24
N ARG A 513 17.03 -11.92 19.34
CA ARG A 513 17.04 -12.15 17.90
C ARG A 513 18.40 -12.69 17.49
N ARG A 514 18.42 -13.82 16.81
CA ARG A 514 19.67 -14.44 16.36
C ARG A 514 20.31 -13.61 15.25
N GLN A 515 21.54 -13.18 15.47
CA GLN A 515 22.33 -12.42 14.50
C GLN A 515 23.29 -13.32 13.70
N LYS A 516 23.96 -14.26 14.38
CA LYS A 516 24.97 -15.12 13.75
C LYS A 516 25.13 -16.42 14.51
N SER A 517 25.47 -17.50 13.81
CA SER A 517 25.95 -18.75 14.40
C SER A 517 27.32 -19.12 13.84
N VAL A 518 28.19 -19.64 14.69
CA VAL A 518 29.55 -20.08 14.35
C VAL A 518 29.74 -21.51 14.86
N ASP A 519 30.16 -22.39 13.97
CA ASP A 519 30.56 -23.74 14.35
C ASP A 519 31.99 -23.68 14.94
N ALA A 520 32.16 -24.12 16.19
CA ALA A 520 33.41 -23.97 16.95
C ALA A 520 33.77 -25.28 17.68
N GLY A 521 34.48 -26.16 16.99
CA GLY A 521 34.94 -27.43 17.55
C GLY A 521 33.78 -28.37 17.86
N ASP A 522 33.60 -28.72 19.14
CA ASP A 522 32.50 -29.55 19.64
C ASP A 522 31.25 -28.73 20.03
N HIS A 523 31.23 -27.42 19.81
CA HIS A 523 30.13 -26.52 20.15
C HIS A 523 29.57 -25.74 18.94
N LEU A 524 28.31 -25.30 19.07
CA LEU A 524 27.70 -24.22 18.29
C LEU A 524 27.75 -22.94 19.14
N VAL A 525 28.31 -21.86 18.60
CA VAL A 525 28.22 -20.53 19.23
C VAL A 525 27.15 -19.73 18.52
N ILE A 526 26.21 -19.17 19.27
CA ILE A 526 25.13 -18.34 18.73
C ILE A 526 25.25 -16.93 19.33
N PHE A 527 25.24 -15.93 18.47
CA PHE A 527 25.19 -14.51 18.81
C PHE A 527 23.75 -14.02 18.71
N GLY A 528 23.25 -13.42 19.79
CA GLY A 528 21.91 -12.85 19.87
C GLY A 528 21.96 -11.38 20.24
N GLU A 529 21.14 -10.58 19.54
CA GLU A 529 20.79 -9.23 19.97
C GLU A 529 19.62 -9.33 20.95
N VAL A 530 19.77 -8.74 22.13
CA VAL A 530 18.71 -8.70 23.14
C VAL A 530 17.64 -7.73 22.68
N ILE A 531 16.41 -8.21 22.56
CA ILE A 531 15.25 -7.43 22.12
C ILE A 531 14.20 -7.24 23.23
N ASP A 532 14.26 -8.06 24.28
CA ASP A 532 13.49 -7.89 25.52
C ASP A 532 14.25 -8.54 26.68
N PHE A 533 14.07 -8.04 27.91
CA PHE A 533 14.62 -8.66 29.10
C PHE A 533 13.80 -8.35 30.35
N ARG A 534 13.81 -9.29 31.31
CA ARG A 534 13.29 -9.06 32.66
C ARG A 534 14.32 -9.47 33.69
N SER A 535 14.31 -8.78 34.83
CA SER A 535 15.19 -9.08 35.96
C SER A 535 14.42 -9.00 37.25
N ASN A 536 14.52 -10.03 38.09
CA ASN A 536 13.83 -10.14 39.37
C ASN A 536 14.83 -10.17 40.52
N ASP A 537 14.43 -9.76 41.71
CA ASP A 537 15.29 -9.85 42.89
C ASP A 537 15.37 -11.29 43.42
N GLY A 538 16.55 -11.66 43.93
CA GLY A 538 16.83 -12.99 44.47
C GLY A 538 18.27 -13.42 44.24
N SER A 539 18.56 -14.66 44.63
CA SER A 539 19.89 -15.26 44.54
C SER A 539 19.95 -16.29 43.41
N PRO A 540 21.05 -16.33 42.64
CA PRO A 540 21.17 -17.26 41.53
C PRO A 540 21.26 -18.70 42.03
N LEU A 541 20.73 -19.62 41.22
CA LEU A 541 21.02 -21.04 41.40
C LEU A 541 22.45 -21.31 40.91
N LEU A 542 23.29 -21.85 41.79
CA LEU A 542 24.62 -22.31 41.44
C LEU A 542 24.64 -23.84 41.32
N TYR A 543 25.53 -24.34 40.47
CA TYR A 543 25.82 -25.76 40.35
C TYR A 543 27.33 -25.95 40.32
N TYR A 544 27.88 -26.65 41.29
CA TYR A 544 29.32 -26.87 41.45
C TYR A 544 29.59 -28.28 41.95
N ASN A 545 30.54 -28.97 41.32
CA ASN A 545 30.98 -30.31 41.70
C ASN A 545 29.87 -31.37 41.83
N GLY A 546 28.79 -31.24 41.07
CA GLY A 546 27.66 -32.19 41.11
C GLY A 546 26.51 -31.77 42.03
N ASP A 547 26.67 -30.70 42.81
CA ASP A 547 25.70 -30.24 43.79
C ASP A 547 25.18 -28.83 43.50
N TYR A 548 23.92 -28.57 43.87
CA TYR A 548 23.33 -27.24 43.84
C TYR A 548 23.71 -26.45 45.09
N CYS A 549 24.13 -25.19 44.92
CA CYS A 549 24.44 -24.30 46.04
C CYS A 549 23.80 -22.91 45.86
N SER A 550 23.85 -22.10 46.92
CA SER A 550 23.33 -20.73 46.93
C SER A 550 24.37 -19.75 47.46
N ILE A 551 24.40 -18.53 46.94
CA ILE A 551 25.39 -17.50 47.31
C ILE A 551 25.24 -17.03 48.78
N ASP A 552 24.08 -17.25 49.41
CA ASP A 552 23.80 -16.71 50.75
C ASP A 552 24.28 -17.59 51.91
N GLN A 553 24.91 -18.75 51.67
CA GLN A 553 25.35 -19.66 52.74
C GLN A 553 26.81 -19.53 53.20
N ASP A 554 27.70 -18.79 52.52
CA ASP A 554 29.12 -18.67 52.91
C ASP A 554 29.61 -17.21 52.98
N ARG A 555 28.94 -16.38 53.79
CA ARG A 555 29.52 -15.12 54.32
C ARG A 555 29.75 -15.17 55.84
N SER A 556 29.95 -16.36 56.38
CA SER A 556 30.43 -16.57 57.74
C SER A 556 31.55 -17.61 57.74
N GLU A 557 32.76 -17.16 57.44
CA GLU A 557 33.98 -17.32 58.24
C GLU A 557 35.13 -16.50 57.65
#